data_AF-R5M3U7-F1
#
_entry.id   AF-R5M3U7-F1
#
_cell.length_a   1.000
_cell.length_b   1.000
_cell.length_c   1.000
_cell.angle_alpha   90.00
_cell.angle_beta   90.00
_cell.angle_gamma   90.00
#
_symmetry.space_group_name_H-M   'P 1'
#
loop_
_entity.id
_entity.type
_entity.pdbx_description
1 polymer ?
#
loop_
_entity_poly.entity_id
_entity_poly.type
_entity_poly.pdbx_seq_one_letter_code
_entity_poly.pdbx_strand_id
1 'polypeptide(L)' 'MGEAINLINNFKVEKVIFNCGEFNDLEQELIKVLDKKKIKYYSRIKELNKVNIQLN' A
#
# COMPACT_ATOMS: atom_id res chain seq x y z
N MET A 1 6.54 2.70 -8.39
CA MET A 1 6.44 2.49 -6.92
C MET A 1 7.57 3.12 -6.10
N GLY A 2 8.59 3.76 -6.70
CA GLY A 2 9.69 4.37 -5.95
C GLY A 2 9.25 5.43 -4.94
N GLU A 3 8.25 6.24 -5.28
CA GLU A 3 7.70 7.25 -4.35
C GLU A 3 6.96 6.63 -3.16
N ALA A 4 6.24 5.52 -3.36
CA ALA A 4 5.59 4.78 -2.27
C ALA A 4 6.61 4.24 -1.26
N ILE A 5 7.76 3.76 -1.73
CA ILE A 5 8.86 3.33 -0.86
C ILE A 5 9.42 4.51 -0.07
N ASN A 6 9.58 5.68 -0.69
CA ASN A 6 10.02 6.90 0.00
C ASN A 6 9.02 7.29 1.11
N LEU A 7 7.72 7.21 0.83
CA LEU A 7 6.68 7.46 1.84
C LEU A 7 6.78 6.49 3.02
N ILE A 8 6.96 5.19 2.77
CA ILE A 8 7.12 4.16 3.82
C ILE A 8 8.42 4.31 4.61
N ASN A 9 9.43 4.97 4.04
CA ASN A 9 10.67 5.25 4.73
C ASN A 9 10.58 6.48 5.62
N ASN A 10 9.84 7.50 5.21
CA ASN A 10 9.83 8.80 5.87
C ASN A 10 8.60 9.03 6.76
N PHE A 11 7.53 8.26 6.57
CA PHE A 11 6.29 8.37 7.34
C PHE A 11 5.99 7.09 8.09
N LYS A 12 5.35 7.21 9.25
CA LYS A 12 4.83 6.06 9.99
C LYS A 12 3.59 5.52 9.26
N VAL A 13 3.76 4.40 8.58
CA VAL A 13 2.68 3.70 7.88
C VAL A 13 2.23 2.50 8.72
N GLU A 14 0.96 2.48 9.10
CA GLU A 14 0.38 1.37 9.86
C GLU A 14 -0.01 0.20 8.96
N LYS A 15 -0.61 0.50 7.80
CA LYS A 15 -1.06 -0.49 6.83
C LYS A 15 -1.00 0.03 5.39
N VAL A 16 -0.76 -0.86 4.44
CA VAL A 16 -0.88 -0.60 3.00
C VAL A 16 -2.03 -1.40 2.40
N ILE A 17 -2.78 -0.78 1.51
CA ILE A 17 -3.93 -1.40 0.84
C ILE A 17 -3.64 -1.37 -0.65
N PHE A 18 -3.44 -2.54 -1.24
CA PHE A 18 -3.25 -2.69 -2.68
C PHE A 18 -4.61 -2.69 -3.39
N ASN A 19 -4.63 -2.14 -4.60
CA ASN A 19 -5.80 -2.22 -5.45
C ASN A 19 -6.12 -3.68 -5.82
N CYS A 20 -7.34 -3.94 -6.31
CA CYS A 20 -7.70 -5.25 -6.83
C CYS A 20 -6.92 -5.55 -8.12
N GLY A 21 -6.36 -6.76 -8.21
CA GLY A 21 -5.60 -7.20 -9.37
C GLY A 21 -4.51 -8.18 -8.96
N GLU A 22 -3.79 -8.71 -9.95
CA GLU A 22 -2.52 -9.41 -9.71
C GLU A 22 -1.42 -8.39 -9.40
N PHE A 23 -0.45 -8.79 -8.57
CA PHE A 23 0.67 -7.93 -8.24
C PHE A 23 1.65 -7.86 -9.40
N ASN A 24 1.84 -6.68 -9.96
CA ASN A 24 2.91 -6.44 -10.92
C ASN A 24 4.28 -6.39 -10.23
N ASP A 25 5.35 -6.40 -11.03
CA ASP A 25 6.72 -6.43 -10.52
C ASP A 25 7.04 -5.29 -9.54
N LEU A 26 6.51 -4.08 -9.79
CA LEU A 26 6.72 -2.92 -8.92
C LEU A 26 5.98 -3.06 -7.59
N GLU A 27 4.79 -3.66 -7.60
CA GLU A 27 4.04 -3.96 -6.38
C GLU A 27 4.72 -5.07 -5.57
N GLN A 28 5.30 -6.08 -6.23
CA GLN A 28 6.09 -7.11 -5.57
C GLN A 28 7.36 -6.55 -4.92
N GLU A 29 8.03 -5.59 -5.56
CA GLU A 29 9.15 -4.86 -4.94
C GLU A 29 8.69 -4.10 -3.68
N LEU A 30 7.53 -3.45 -3.73
CA LEU A 30 6.99 -2.78 -2.56
C LEU A 30 6.66 -3.78 -1.45
N ILE A 31 6.04 -4.91 -1.78
CA ILE A 31 5.71 -5.98 -0.80
C ILE A 31 6.96 -6.44 -0.06
N LYS A 32 8.08 -6.65 -0.76
CA LYS A 32 9.37 -7.01 -0.12
C LYS A 32 9.82 -5.97 0.92
N VAL A 33 9.63 -4.68 0.64
CA VAL A 33 9.96 -3.59 1.58
C VAL A 33 9.02 -3.63 2.79
N LEU A 34 7.72 -3.85 2.58
CA LEU A 34 6.71 -3.95 3.64
C LEU A 34 6.98 -5.14 4.55
N ASP A 35 7.28 -6.31 4.00
CA ASP A 35 7.63 -7.52 4.73
C ASP A 35 8.87 -7.32 5.60
N LYS A 36 9.93 -6.73 5.03
CA LYS A 36 11.17 -6.42 5.76
C LYS A 36 10.91 -5.50 6.95
N LYS A 37 9.99 -4.54 6.80
CA LYS A 37 9.59 -3.60 7.86
C LYS A 37 8.49 -4.12 8.78
N LYS A 38 7.94 -5.31 8.51
CA LYS A 38 6.80 -5.91 9.21
C LYS A 38 5.55 -5.01 9.20
N ILE A 39 5.32 -4.29 8.12
CA ILE A 39 4.13 -3.45 7.91
C ILE A 39 3.02 -4.33 7.32
N LYS A 40 1.83 -4.26 7.90
CA LYS A 40 0.69 -5.05 7.42
C LYS A 40 0.22 -4.53 6.06
N TYR A 41 -0.13 -5.43 5.17
CA TYR A 41 -0.78 -5.06 3.91
C TYR A 41 -1.89 -6.03 3.54
N TYR A 42 -2.80 -5.53 2.71
CA TYR A 42 -3.96 -6.26 2.22
C TYR A 42 -4.12 -6.00 0.74
N SER A 43 -4.43 -7.03 -0.03
CA SER A 43 -5.06 -6.86 -1.34
C SER A 43 -6.56 -7.02 -1.19
N ARG A 44 -7.33 -6.26 -1.96
CA ARG A 44 -8.80 -6.38 -2.03
C ARG A 44 -9.51 -6.16 -0.69
N ILE A 45 -10.05 -4.97 -0.50
CA ILE A 45 -11.04 -4.69 0.55
C ILE A 45 -12.43 -4.81 -0.09
N LYS A 46 -13.27 -5.75 0.37
CA LYS A 46 -14.64 -5.93 -0.14
C LYS A 46 -15.53 -4.70 0.05
N GLU A 47 -15.18 -3.82 1.00
CA GLU A 47 -15.86 -2.55 1.25
C GLU A 47 -14.85 -1.44 1.54
N LEU A 48 -14.51 -0.62 0.54
CA LEU A 48 -13.89 0.70 0.76
C LEU A 48 -14.97 1.76 1.05
N ASN A 49 -16.09 1.40 1.67
CA ASN A 49 -17.32 2.19 1.70
C ASN A 49 -17.34 3.39 2.69
N LYS A 50 -16.19 3.88 3.18
CA LYS A 50 -16.18 4.97 4.19
C LYS A 50 -15.07 6.01 4.08
N VAL A 51 -14.45 6.20 2.92
CA VAL A 51 -13.55 7.35 2.73
C VAL A 51 -14.00 8.13 1.50
N ASN A 52 -14.83 9.14 1.72
CA ASN A 52 -15.15 10.15 0.72
C ASN A 52 -13.96 11.12 0.66
N ILE A 53 -12.95 10.81 -0.16
CA ILE A 53 -11.86 11.76 -0.43
C ILE A 53 -12.36 12.70 -1.53
N GLN A 54 -12.83 13.88 -1.14
CA GLN A 54 -12.94 15.00 -2.07
C GLN A 54 -11.52 15.43 -2.45
N LEU A 55 -11.16 15.22 -3.71
CA LEU A 55 -9.99 15.83 -4.31
C LEU A 55 -10.41 17.24 -4.75
N ASN A 56 -9.88 18.26 -4.08
CA ASN A 56 -10.04 19.66 -4.46
C ASN A 56 -9.15 20.00 -5.65
#